data_AF-A0A3D2PXH8-F1
#
_entry.id   AF-A0A3D2PXH8-F1
#
_cell.length_a   1.000
_cell.length_b   1.000
_cell.length_c   1.000
_cell.angle_alpha   90.00
_cell.angle_beta   90.00
_cell.angle_gamma   90.00
#
_symmetry.space_group_name_H-M   'P 1'
#
loop_
_entity.id
_entity.type
_entity.pdbx_description
1 polymer ?
#
loop_
_entity_poly.entity_id
_entity_poly.type
_entity_poly.pdbx_seq_one_letter_code
_entity_poly.pdbx_strand_id
1 'polypeptide(L)' 'AMPQIPPRNVTWAKKGKMMHLAKIAFEKFFIRNMKTGNSEPAYQKYIFKMLGIERLKKK' A
#
# COMPACT_ATOMS: atom_id res chain seq x y z
N ALA A 1 12.81 3.49 -32.26
CA ALA A 1 12.59 4.23 -31.00
C ALA A 1 12.57 3.24 -29.86
N MET A 2 13.34 3.47 -28.79
CA MET A 2 13.26 2.64 -27.58
C MET A 2 11.93 2.92 -26.88
N PRO A 3 11.22 1.90 -26.34
CA PRO A 3 10.01 2.11 -25.57
C PRO A 3 10.30 2.94 -24.31
N GLN A 4 9.53 3.97 -24.04
CA GLN A 4 9.74 4.88 -22.89
C GLN A 4 9.38 4.26 -21.52
N ILE A 5 8.73 3.08 -21.51
CA ILE A 5 8.29 2.42 -20.29
C ILE A 5 8.88 1.00 -20.30
N PRO A 6 9.78 0.67 -19.35
CA PRO A 6 10.29 -0.70 -19.22
C PRO A 6 9.14 -1.66 -18.88
N PRO A 7 9.26 -2.96 -19.22
CA PRO A 7 8.20 -3.93 -18.98
C PRO A 7 7.83 -3.94 -17.48
N ARG A 8 6.58 -3.58 -17.18
CA ARG A 8 6.02 -3.70 -15.84
C ARG A 8 5.26 -5.02 -15.76
N ASN A 9 5.60 -5.87 -14.80
CA ASN A 9 4.96 -7.17 -14.62
C ASN A 9 3.43 -7.06 -14.42
N VAL A 10 2.95 -5.99 -13.79
CA VAL A 10 1.50 -5.73 -13.58
C VAL A 10 1.24 -4.22 -13.48
N THR A 11 0.19 -3.71 -14.13
CA THR A 11 -0.25 -2.32 -13.98
C THR A 11 -1.75 -2.25 -13.76
N TRP A 12 -2.18 -1.71 -12.63
CA TRP A 12 -3.60 -1.51 -12.33
C TRP A 12 -3.89 -0.01 -12.15
N ALA A 13 -4.95 0.46 -12.79
CA ALA A 13 -5.47 1.81 -12.61
C ALA A 13 -7.00 1.71 -12.54
N LYS A 14 -7.61 2.30 -11.51
CA LYS A 14 -9.06 2.34 -11.32
C LYS A 14 -9.49 3.73 -10.90
N LYS A 15 -10.63 4.20 -11.41
CA LYS A 15 -11.24 5.49 -11.09
C LYS A 15 -12.63 5.25 -10.49
N GLY A 16 -12.95 5.93 -9.39
CA GLY A 16 -14.28 5.85 -8.77
C GLY A 16 -14.35 6.49 -7.40
N LYS A 17 -15.57 6.73 -6.90
CA LYS A 17 -15.82 7.34 -5.57
C LYS A 17 -15.23 6.51 -4.43
N MET A 18 -15.27 5.18 -4.54
CA MET A 18 -14.66 4.29 -3.56
C MET A 18 -13.15 4.49 -3.43
N MET A 19 -12.48 4.91 -4.51
CA MET A 19 -11.04 5.18 -4.48
C MET A 19 -10.71 6.48 -3.74
N HIS A 20 -11.60 7.48 -3.81
CA HIS A 20 -11.50 8.69 -3.00
C HIS A 20 -11.66 8.39 -1.50
N LEU A 21 -12.65 7.56 -1.14
CA LEU A 21 -12.84 7.14 0.25
C LEU A 21 -11.64 6.33 0.76
N ALA A 22 -11.12 5.40 -0.05
CA ALA A 22 -9.92 4.64 0.29
C ALA A 22 -8.71 5.55 0.54
N LYS A 23 -8.54 6.60 -0.28
CA LYS A 23 -7.49 7.61 -0.12
C LYS A 23 -7.60 8.36 1.20
N ILE A 24 -8.80 8.88 1.53
CA ILE A 24 -9.04 9.60 2.79
C ILE A 24 -8.77 8.70 4.00
N ALA A 25 -9.25 7.45 3.96
CA ALA A 25 -9.03 6.49 5.03
C ALA A 25 -7.53 6.23 5.23
N PHE A 26 -6.79 6.03 4.15
CA PHE A 26 -5.35 5.82 4.19
C PHE A 26 -4.57 7.02 4.76
N GLU A 27 -4.96 8.25 4.43
CA GLU A 27 -4.30 9.46 4.95
C GLU A 27 -4.49 9.62 6.46
N LYS A 28 -5.73 9.48 6.94
CA LYS A 28 -6.03 9.52 8.38
C LYS A 28 -5.28 8.43 9.14
N PHE A 29 -5.28 7.24 8.57
CA PHE A 29 -4.56 6.08 9.09
C PHE A 29 -3.06 6.35 9.23
N PHE A 30 -2.43 6.84 8.16
CA PHE A 30 -0.99 7.08 8.10
C PHE A 30 -0.55 8.14 9.11
N ILE A 31 -1.26 9.28 9.16
CA ILE A 31 -0.97 10.35 10.12
C ILE A 31 -1.13 9.85 11.57
N ARG A 32 -2.13 9.00 11.85
CA ARG A 32 -2.31 8.41 13.17
C ARG A 32 -1.12 7.54 13.58
N ASN A 33 -0.59 6.72 12.67
CA ASN A 33 0.56 5.86 12.96
C ASN A 33 1.84 6.71 13.19
N MET A 34 2.03 7.78 12.44
CA MET A 34 3.15 8.71 12.64
C MET A 34 3.09 9.39 14.01
N LYS A 35 1.91 9.86 14.42
CA LYS A 35 1.73 10.49 15.74
C LYS A 35 1.90 9.52 16.90
N THR A 36 1.55 8.26 16.72
CA THR A 36 1.64 7.22 17.77
C THR A 36 3.00 6.53 17.82
N GLY A 37 3.92 6.86 16.90
CA GLY A 37 5.28 6.30 16.87
C GLY A 37 5.34 4.81 16.56
N ASN A 38 4.20 4.16 16.24
CA ASN A 38 4.17 2.74 15.93
C ASN A 38 4.30 2.53 14.42
N SER A 39 5.49 2.08 14.00
CA SER A 39 5.82 1.86 12.60
C SER A 39 5.12 0.62 12.00
N GLU A 40 4.63 -0.30 12.82
CA GLU A 40 3.98 -1.53 12.35
C GLU A 40 2.88 -2.00 13.31
N PRO A 41 1.66 -1.49 13.13
CA PRO A 41 0.52 -1.98 13.89
C PRO A 41 0.22 -3.45 13.57
N ALA A 42 -0.10 -4.25 14.59
CA ALA A 42 -0.33 -5.70 14.46
C ALA A 42 -1.41 -6.05 13.42
N TYR A 43 -2.49 -5.26 13.34
CA TYR A 43 -3.56 -5.47 12.37
C TYR A 43 -3.08 -5.30 10.91
N GLN A 44 -2.13 -4.40 10.66
CA GLN A 44 -1.63 -4.12 9.32
C GLN A 44 -0.77 -5.27 8.80
N LYS A 45 0.07 -5.84 9.67
CA LYS A 45 0.83 -7.05 9.38
C LYS A 45 -0.09 -8.23 9.03
N TYR A 46 -1.20 -8.37 9.73
CA TYR A 46 -2.17 -9.45 9.49
C TYR A 46 -2.88 -9.28 8.14
N ILE A 47 -3.35 -8.07 7.83
CA ILE A 47 -3.98 -7.74 6.55
C ILE A 47 -3.00 -7.97 5.39
N PHE A 48 -1.76 -7.51 5.51
CA PHE A 48 -0.77 -7.73 4.46
C PHE A 48 -0.43 -9.20 4.25
N LYS A 49 -0.36 -10.00 5.33
CA LYS A 49 -0.17 -11.44 5.23
C LYS A 49 -1.34 -12.12 4.51
N MET A 50 -2.58 -11.71 4.79
CA MET A 50 -3.77 -12.21 4.08
C MET A 50 -3.77 -11.83 2.60
N LEU A 51 -3.27 -10.64 2.25
CA LEU A 51 -3.12 -10.19 0.87
C LEU A 51 -1.91 -10.80 0.14
N GLY A 52 -1.13 -11.66 0.81
CA GLY A 52 0.08 -12.26 0.23
C GLY A 52 1.26 -11.29 0.08
N ILE A 53 1.19 -10.12 0.73
CA ILE A 53 2.24 -9.10 0.70
C ILE A 53 3.16 -9.36 1.89
N GLU A 54 4.23 -10.12 1.66
CA GLU A 54 5.25 -10.37 2.67
C GLU A 54 6.40 -9.37 2.54
N ARG A 55 6.97 -8.95 3.69
CA ARG A 55 8.22 -8.21 3.68
C ARG A 55 9.35 -9.12 3.21
N LEU A 56 10.32 -8.52 2.52
CA LEU A 56 11.54 -9.21 2.13
C LEU A 56 12.22 -9.75 3.40
N LYS A 57 12.50 -11.06 3.39
CA LYS A 57 13.34 -11.67 4.42
C LYS A 57 14.72 -11.02 4.30
N LYS A 58 15.24 -10.51 5.41
CA LYS A 58 16.63 -10.06 5.47
C LYS A 58 17.50 -11.27 5.16
N LYS A 59 18.47 -11.10 4.26
CA LYS A 59 19.40 -12.13 3.83
C LYS A 59 20.24 -12.61 5.01
#